data_AF-A0A1F2HEB1-F1
#
_entry.id   AF-A0A1F2HEB1-F1
#
_cell.length_a   1.000
_cell.length_b   1.000
_cell.length_c   1.000
_cell.angle_alpha   90.00
_cell.angle_beta   90.00
_cell.angle_gamma   90.00
#
_symmetry.space_group_name_H-M   'P 1'
#
loop_
_entity.id
_entity.type
_entity.pdbx_description
1 polymer ?
#
loop_
_entity_poly.entity_id
_entity_poly.type
_entity_poly.pdbx_seq_one_letter_code
_entity_poly.pdbx_strand_id
1 'polypeptide(L)' 'MSKKDKKIEIQINDAKVVVNKATIEGFELLVGKKVIGQIVEIDGKFAVVDKENVVGFHKKMDDAVAAIIESYNLNH' A
#
# COMPACT_ATOMS: atom_id res chain seq x y z
N MET A 1 1.40 -32.54 -0.59
CA MET A 1 1.91 -31.27 -0.04
C MET A 1 0.80 -30.25 -0.10
N SER A 2 0.04 -30.08 0.98
CA SER A 2 -1.02 -29.08 1.04
C SER A 2 -0.37 -27.70 1.19
N LYS A 3 -0.27 -26.95 0.09
CA LYS A 3 -0.09 -25.50 0.16
C LYS A 3 -1.31 -24.98 0.91
N LYS A 4 -1.20 -24.77 2.22
CA LYS A 4 -2.18 -24.02 2.99
C LYS A 4 -2.24 -22.65 2.33
N ASP A 5 -3.37 -22.33 1.71
CA ASP A 5 -3.69 -20.97 1.30
C ASP A 5 -3.50 -20.06 2.52
N LYS A 6 -2.38 -19.34 2.56
CA LYS A 6 -2.19 -18.29 3.55
C LYS A 6 -3.16 -17.20 3.16
N LYS A 7 -4.31 -17.15 3.85
CA LYS A 7 -5.17 -15.97 3.79
C LYS A 7 -4.34 -14.80 4.33
N ILE A 8 -4.09 -13.84 3.45
CA ILE A 8 -3.41 -12.60 3.82
C ILE A 8 -4.53 -11.61 4.13
N GLU A 9 -4.68 -11.27 5.42
CA GLU A 9 -5.56 -10.18 5.81
C GLU A 9 -4.80 -8.87 5.62
N ILE A 10 -5.32 -8.04 4.72
CA ILE A 10 -4.83 -6.68 4.48
C ILE A 10 -5.76 -5.74 5.23
N GLN A 11 -5.18 -4.97 6.14
CA GLN A 11 -5.85 -3.88 6.81
C GLN A 11 -5.45 -2.58 6.13
N ILE A 12 -6.44 -1.74 5.88
CA ILE A 12 -6.23 -0.39 5.37
C ILE A 12 -6.67 0.55 6.48
N ASN A 13 -5.75 1.39 6.94
CA ASN A 13 -6.05 2.43 7.93
C ASN A 13 -5.84 3.81 7.31
N ASP A 14 -6.70 4.76 7.65
CA ASP A 14 -6.50 6.16 7.32
C ASP A 14 -5.27 6.72 8.05
N ALA A 15 -4.34 7.28 7.30
CA ALA A 15 -3.07 7.75 7.82
C ALA A 15 -2.59 9.00 7.09
N LYS A 16 -1.85 9.84 7.82
CA LYS A 16 -1.18 10.98 7.23
C LYS A 16 0.18 10.53 6.70
N VAL A 17 0.28 10.44 5.37
CA VAL A 17 1.48 10.01 4.67
C VAL A 17 2.31 11.25 4.35
N VAL A 18 3.58 11.24 4.72
CA VAL A 18 4.51 12.30 4.32
C VAL A 18 5.16 11.88 3.01
N VAL A 19 4.86 12.62 1.94
CA VAL A 19 5.46 12.43 0.61
C VAL A 19 6.22 13.70 0.27
N ASN A 20 7.53 13.59 0.05
CA ASN A 20 8.36 14.70 -0.40
C ASN A 20 8.21 15.98 0.46
N LYS A 21 8.20 15.83 1.80
CA LYS A 21 7.96 16.88 2.83
C LYS A 21 6.54 17.48 2.86
N ALA A 22 5.63 17.03 2.02
CA ALA A 22 4.21 17.36 2.15
C ALA A 22 3.50 16.26 2.93
N THR A 23 2.71 16.65 3.95
CA THR A 23 1.83 15.70 4.65
C THR A 23 0.51 15.66 3.90
N ILE A 24 0.15 14.49 3.39
CA ILE A 24 -1.05 14.26 2.60
C ILE A 24 -1.91 13.22 3.33
N GLU A 25 -3.22 13.40 3.29
CA GLU A 25 -4.14 12.38 3.78
C GLU A 25 -4.11 11.18 2.83
N GLY A 26 -3.95 10.01 3.40
CA GLY A 26 -3.83 8.77 2.66
C GLY A 26 -4.21 7.60 3.54
N PHE A 27 -3.68 6.45 3.15
CA PHE A 27 -4.00 5.16 3.68
C PHE A 27 -2.71 4.38 3.89
N GLU A 28 -2.56 3.71 5.02
CA GLU A 28 -1.49 2.75 5.24
C GLU A 28 -2.04 1.35 5.05
N LEU A 29 -1.31 0.52 4.31
CA LEU A 29 -1.60 -0.89 4.14
C LEU A 29 -0.77 -1.70 5.13
N LEU A 30 -1.48 -2.45 5.96
CA LEU A 30 -0.88 -3.39 6.89
C LEU A 30 -1.26 -4.81 6.52
N VAL A 31 -0.27 -5.71 6.50
CA VAL A 31 -0.49 -7.15 6.45
C VAL A 31 -0.22 -7.70 7.84
N GLY A 32 -1.30 -8.07 8.53
CA GLY A 32 -1.27 -8.55 9.92
C GLY A 32 -0.76 -7.50 10.92
N LYS A 33 0.56 -7.39 11.08
CA LYS A 33 1.22 -6.43 12.00
C LYS A 33 2.31 -5.59 11.33
N LYS A 34 2.53 -5.77 10.02
CA LYS A 34 3.56 -5.07 9.27
C LYS A 34 2.92 -4.11 8.28
N VAL A 35 3.35 -2.85 8.31
CA VAL A 35 3.05 -1.91 7.23
C VAL A 35 3.84 -2.36 6.00
N ILE A 36 3.12 -2.68 4.91
CA ILE A 36 3.72 -3.13 3.64
C ILE A 36 3.81 -2.00 2.61
N GLY A 37 3.08 -0.91 2.83
CA GLY A 37 3.11 0.26 1.97
C GLY A 37 2.10 1.31 2.41
N GLN A 38 2.14 2.47 1.78
CA GLN A 38 1.20 3.56 1.98
C GLN A 38 0.59 3.92 0.61
N ILE A 39 -0.61 4.48 0.62
CA ILE A 39 -1.32 4.97 -0.56
C ILE A 39 -1.78 6.38 -0.23
N VAL A 40 -1.66 7.32 -1.17
CA VAL A 40 -2.27 8.65 -1.04
C VAL A 40 -3.22 8.86 -2.18
N GLU A 41 -4.37 9.47 -1.89
CA GLU A 41 -5.29 9.88 -2.95
C GLU A 41 -4.92 11.30 -3.38
N ILE A 42 -4.51 11.45 -4.64
CA ILE A 42 -4.18 12.74 -5.23
C ILE A 42 -4.98 12.88 -6.53
N ASP A 43 -5.87 13.88 -6.57
CA ASP A 43 -6.65 14.21 -7.77
C ASP A 43 -7.48 13.03 -8.31
N GLY A 44 -8.06 12.23 -7.40
CA GLY A 44 -8.84 11.03 -7.73
C GLY A 44 -7.99 9.85 -8.23
N LYS A 45 -6.68 9.85 -8.00
CA LYS A 45 -5.76 8.74 -8.27
C LYS A 45 -5.10 8.27 -6.99
N PHE A 46 -4.83 6.98 -6.92
CA PHE A 46 -4.19 6.32 -5.79
C PHE A 46 -2.70 6.19 -6.06
N ALA A 47 -1.89 7.03 -5.43
CA ALA A 47 -0.44 6.96 -5.52
C ALA A 47 0.10 6.05 -4.41
N VAL A 48 0.84 5.01 -4.79
CA VAL A 48 1.51 4.12 -3.84
C VAL A 48 2.81 4.78 -3.38
N VAL A 49 3.00 4.86 -2.07
CA VAL A 49 4.15 5.45 -1.39
C VAL A 49 4.88 4.36 -0.62
N ASP A 50 6.18 4.22 -0.88
CA ASP A 50 7.10 3.42 -0.07
C ASP A 50 8.18 4.35 0.49
N LYS A 51 8.36 4.34 1.82
CA LYS A 51 9.40 5.13 2.51
C LYS A 51 9.52 6.57 1.98
N GLU A 52 8.40 7.28 1.97
CA GLU A 52 8.30 8.70 1.56
C GLU A 52 8.45 8.97 0.05
N ASN A 53 8.66 7.93 -0.77
CA ASN A 53 8.77 8.01 -2.22
C ASN A 53 7.53 7.41 -2.89
N VAL A 54 6.99 8.10 -3.89
CA VAL A 54 5.91 7.54 -4.72
C VAL A 54 6.51 6.50 -5.66
N VAL A 55 6.14 5.24 -5.49
CA VAL A 55 6.61 4.12 -6.32
C VAL A 55 5.69 3.87 -7.51
N GLY A 56 4.43 4.29 -7.44
CA GLY A 56 3.47 4.10 -8.53
C GLY A 56 2.22 4.96 -8.39
N PHE A 57 1.50 5.12 -9.48
CA PHE A 57 0.20 5.78 -9.50
C PHE A 57 -0.81 4.86 -10.18
N HIS A 58 -1.93 4.63 -9.51
CA HIS A 58 -2.99 3.76 -9.96
C HIS A 58 -4.31 4.54 -10.00
N LYS A 59 -5.22 4.12 -10.88
CA LYS A 59 -6.55 4.73 -11.00
C LYS A 59 -7.56 4.15 -10.01
N LYS A 60 -7.28 2.96 -9.47
CA LYS A 60 -8.15 2.24 -8.53
C LYS A 60 -7.36 1.85 -7.30
N MET A 61 -8.04 1.88 -6.16
CA MET A 61 -7.46 1.47 -4.88
C MET A 61 -7.05 0.00 -4.92
N ASP A 62 -7.88 -0.89 -5.48
CA ASP A 62 -7.57 -2.32 -5.63
C ASP A 62 -6.25 -2.57 -6.37
N ASP A 63 -5.98 -1.76 -7.40
CA ASP A 63 -4.79 -1.89 -8.25
C ASP A 63 -3.53 -1.41 -7.50
N ALA A 64 -3.65 -0.32 -6.74
CA ALA A 64 -2.60 0.16 -5.84
C ALA A 64 -2.30 -0.86 -4.73
N VAL A 65 -3.35 -1.41 -4.11
CA VAL A 65 -3.23 -2.45 -3.08
C VAL A 65 -2.54 -3.70 -3.64
N ALA A 66 -2.97 -4.17 -4.82
CA ALA A 66 -2.37 -5.32 -5.50
C ALA A 66 -0.87 -5.10 -5.78
N ALA A 67 -0.48 -3.92 -6.28
CA ALA A 67 0.91 -3.59 -6.56
C ALA A 67 1.80 -3.62 -5.30
N ILE A 68 1.28 -3.17 -4.15
CA ILE A 68 1.99 -3.23 -2.87
C ILE A 68 2.14 -4.68 -2.42
N ILE A 69 1.07 -5.50 -2.52
CA ILE A 69 1.11 -6.92 -2.13
C ILE A 69 2.06 -7.70 -3.02
N GLU A 70 2.03 -7.48 -4.34
CA GLU A 70 2.95 -8.10 -5.28
C GLU A 70 4.40 -7.73 -4.95
N SER A 71 4.69 -6.46 -4.71
CA SER A 71 6.02 -6.00 -4.29
C SER A 71 6.47 -6.62 -2.97
N TYR A 72 5.56 -6.80 -2.01
CA TYR A 72 5.86 -7.45 -0.73
C TYR A 72 6.13 -8.95 -0.90
N ASN A 73 5.37 -9.64 -1.74
CA ASN A 73 5.54 -11.07 -2.02
C ASN A 73 6.78 -11.37 -2.87
N LEU A 74 7.18 -10.45 -3.76
CA LEU A 74 8.40 -10.62 -4.55
C LEU A 74 9.69 -10.43 -3.73
N ASN A 75 9.62 -9.63 -2.66
CA ASN A 75 10.75 -9.41 -1.75
C ASN A 75 10.82 -10.40 -0.58
N HIS A 76 9.97 -11.43 -0.53
CA HIS A 76 9.89 -12.40 0.57
C HIS A 76 9.91 -13.85 0.07
#